data_AF-A0A820V359-F1
#
_entry.id   AF-A0A820V359-F1
#
_cell.length_a   1.000
_cell.length_b   1.000
_cell.length_c   1.000
_cell.angle_alpha   90.00
_cell.angle_beta   90.00
_cell.angle_gamma   90.00
#
_symmetry.space_group_name_H-M   'P 1'
#
loop_
_entity.id
_entity.type
_entity.pdbx_description
1 polymer ?
#
loop_
_entity_poly.entity_id
_entity_poly.type
_entity_poly.pdbx_seq_one_letter_code
_entity_poly.pdbx_strand_id
1 'polypeptide(L)'
;MWFDYSKLQQTPDRFLRHWCDQNDRLKYGWNYHDGETFGVEQINDDNLQLNVQWLKQISGEHGGDWTTRISVTPQSLNRTEPISLFFYFHHDLPWIDEISSISTQSLDLLTVRGQTNELEGFTIKIKLNTNTNQLIARTLTDVFQLERIHENLLAKLVTNSNEQTHVLLAEQPFKDFEHNTFFIQLTLKQPLANEMFSFDIIYQSDSS
;
A
#
# COMPACT_ATOMS: atom_id res chain seq x y z
N MET A 1 4.41 1.37 2.20
CA MET A 1 5.80 1.30 1.69
C MET A 1 5.80 1.78 0.24
N TRP A 2 6.92 2.25 -0.29
CA TRP A 2 7.01 2.64 -1.70
C TRP A 2 8.43 2.52 -2.21
N PHE A 3 8.60 2.50 -3.53
CA PHE A 3 9.89 2.87 -4.11
C PHE A 3 9.74 3.50 -5.48
N ASP A 4 10.78 4.26 -5.81
CA ASP A 4 11.02 4.90 -7.08
C ASP A 4 12.02 4.06 -7.89
N TYR A 5 11.68 3.71 -9.13
CA TYR A 5 12.57 2.92 -9.99
C TYR A 5 13.89 3.60 -10.31
N SER A 6 13.95 4.94 -10.29
CA SER A 6 15.20 5.69 -10.45
C SER A 6 16.22 5.39 -9.34
N LYS A 7 15.76 4.88 -8.18
CA LYS A 7 16.60 4.52 -7.03
C LYS A 7 17.13 3.10 -7.05
N LEU A 8 16.56 2.21 -7.88
CA LEU A 8 16.99 0.81 -7.97
C LEU A 8 18.48 0.68 -8.31
N GLN A 9 19.00 1.54 -9.19
CA GLN A 9 20.42 1.53 -9.57
C GLN A 9 21.31 2.35 -8.62
N GLN A 10 20.76 3.35 -7.95
CA GLN A 10 21.53 4.28 -7.11
C GLN A 10 21.78 3.73 -5.71
N THR A 11 20.77 3.07 -5.13
CA THR A 11 20.80 2.54 -3.77
C THR A 11 20.10 1.18 -3.73
N PRO A 12 20.71 0.11 -4.28
CA PRO A 12 20.08 -1.20 -4.44
C PRO A 12 19.65 -1.86 -3.13
N ASP A 13 20.25 -1.47 -2.00
CA ASP A 13 19.92 -2.03 -0.68
C ASP A 13 18.88 -1.19 0.08
N ARG A 14 18.47 -0.03 -0.46
CA ARG A 14 17.66 0.98 0.26
C ARG A 14 16.58 1.64 -0.58
N PHE A 15 16.32 1.12 -1.79
CA PHE A 15 15.34 1.69 -2.71
C PHE A 15 13.91 1.61 -2.15
N LEU A 16 13.60 0.57 -1.36
CA LEU A 16 12.31 0.37 -0.71
C LEU A 16 12.21 1.24 0.56
N ARG A 17 11.18 2.08 0.65
CA ARG A 17 10.88 2.90 1.82
C ARG A 17 9.87 2.22 2.72
N HIS A 18 10.18 2.10 4.01
CA HIS A 18 9.27 1.55 5.03
C HIS A 18 9.46 2.22 6.38
N TRP A 19 10.58 1.94 7.05
CA TRP A 19 10.94 2.59 8.30
C TRP A 19 11.45 4.01 8.05
N CYS A 20 11.22 4.87 9.03
CA CYS A 20 11.76 6.23 9.03
C CYS A 20 13.26 6.20 9.36
N ASP A 21 14.11 5.97 8.35
CA ASP A 21 15.56 6.01 8.51
C ASP A 21 16.11 7.40 8.14
N GLN A 22 16.85 8.04 9.07
CA GLN A 22 17.49 9.34 8.82
C GLN A 22 18.46 9.30 7.63
N ASN A 23 19.07 8.15 7.38
CA ASN A 23 19.96 7.96 6.25
C ASN A 23 19.23 8.06 4.90
N ASP A 24 17.89 8.01 4.87
CA ASP A 24 17.10 8.17 3.63
C ASP A 24 17.02 9.62 3.18
N ARG A 25 17.34 10.57 4.08
CA ARG A 25 17.38 12.02 3.82
C ARG A 25 16.05 12.59 3.31
N LEU A 26 14.94 11.98 3.73
CA LEU A 26 13.58 12.42 3.40
C LEU A 26 13.19 13.67 4.20
N LYS A 27 12.32 14.50 3.62
CA LYS A 27 11.62 15.55 4.37
C LYS A 27 10.17 15.14 4.52
N TYR A 28 9.75 14.81 5.73
CA TYR A 28 8.41 14.32 6.00
C TYR A 28 7.87 14.90 7.32
N GLY A 29 6.54 14.94 7.43
CA GLY A 29 5.88 15.34 8.66
C GLY A 29 4.39 15.58 8.49
N TRP A 30 3.73 15.73 9.64
CA TRP A 30 2.31 16.06 9.72
C TRP A 30 2.09 17.56 9.50
N ASN A 31 1.31 17.89 8.48
CA ASN A 31 0.79 19.25 8.30
C ASN A 31 -0.37 19.52 9.26
N TYR A 32 -1.22 18.51 9.48
CA TYR A 32 -2.31 18.51 10.44
C TYR A 32 -2.44 17.13 11.07
N HIS A 33 -2.68 17.08 12.37
CA HIS A 33 -2.99 15.84 13.08
C HIS A 33 -3.64 16.20 14.42
N ASP A 34 -4.82 15.65 14.71
CA ASP A 34 -5.53 15.92 15.96
C ASP A 34 -5.29 14.85 17.04
N GLY A 35 -4.69 13.72 16.66
CA GLY A 35 -4.42 12.60 17.56
C GLY A 35 -5.58 11.62 17.67
N GLU A 36 -6.70 11.86 16.98
CA GLU A 36 -7.94 11.15 17.22
C GLU A 36 -8.71 10.83 15.93
N THR A 37 -9.08 11.84 15.14
CA THR A 37 -10.06 11.69 14.06
C THR A 37 -9.49 11.89 12.67
N PHE A 38 -8.39 12.63 12.50
CA PHE A 38 -7.79 12.82 11.18
C PHE A 38 -6.30 13.18 11.22
N GLY A 39 -5.65 13.04 10.06
CA GLY A 39 -4.32 13.56 9.84
C GLY A 39 -3.99 13.75 8.36
N VAL A 40 -3.07 14.67 8.11
CA VAL A 40 -2.51 14.99 6.79
C VAL A 40 -0.99 15.02 6.90
N GLU A 41 -0.35 13.99 6.38
CA GLU A 41 1.10 13.86 6.29
C GLU A 41 1.56 14.19 4.87
N GLN A 42 2.68 14.91 4.76
CA GLN A 42 3.38 15.10 3.51
C GLN A 42 4.79 14.52 3.61
N ILE A 43 5.19 13.77 2.59
CA ILE A 43 6.52 13.14 2.46
C ILE A 43 7.12 13.59 1.13
N ASN A 44 8.28 14.21 1.18
CA ASN A 44 9.06 14.57 -0.01
C ASN A 44 10.27 13.64 -0.11
N ASP A 45 10.26 12.79 -1.12
CA ASP A 45 11.30 11.80 -1.45
C ASP A 45 11.93 12.17 -2.81
N ASP A 46 12.95 13.03 -2.77
CA ASP A 46 13.58 13.63 -3.95
C ASP A 46 12.55 14.30 -4.89
N ASN A 47 12.27 13.68 -6.04
CA ASN A 47 11.36 14.19 -7.06
C ASN A 47 9.94 13.59 -6.95
N LEU A 48 9.62 12.96 -5.82
CA LEU A 48 8.29 12.42 -5.51
C LEU A 48 7.74 13.09 -4.26
N GLN A 49 6.54 13.66 -4.39
CA GLN A 49 5.76 14.11 -3.25
C GLN A 49 4.63 13.12 -3.00
N LEU A 50 4.61 12.55 -1.80
CA LEU A 50 3.50 11.74 -1.31
C LEU A 50 2.71 12.56 -0.30
N ASN A 51 1.38 12.44 -0.38
CA ASN A 51 0.47 12.92 0.65
C ASN A 51 -0.34 11.74 1.18
N VAL A 52 -0.33 11.56 2.49
CA VAL A 52 -1.12 10.54 3.19
C VAL A 52 -2.13 11.26 4.05
N GLN A 53 -3.40 11.07 3.75
CA GLN A 53 -4.51 11.67 4.47
C GLN A 53 -5.35 10.56 5.07
N TRP A 54 -5.74 10.66 6.33
CA TRP A 54 -6.63 9.69 6.94
C TRP A 54 -7.74 10.39 7.71
N LEU A 55 -8.91 9.75 7.75
CA LEU A 55 -10.09 10.15 8.49
C LEU A 55 -10.66 8.92 9.18
N LYS A 56 -11.07 9.07 10.42
CA LYS A 56 -11.77 8.05 11.21
C LYS A 56 -13.15 8.55 11.60
N GLN A 57 -14.16 7.74 11.36
CA GLN A 57 -15.51 7.95 11.82
C GLN A 57 -15.79 6.98 12.97
N ILE A 58 -15.90 7.51 14.18
CA ILE A 58 -16.19 6.72 15.37
C ILE A 58 -17.67 6.34 15.35
N SER A 59 -17.95 5.04 15.30
CA SER A 59 -19.28 4.42 15.32
C SER A 59 -19.19 2.96 15.76
N GLY A 60 -20.33 2.35 16.04
CA GLY A 60 -20.38 0.95 16.50
C GLY A 60 -19.65 0.71 17.83
N GLU A 61 -19.38 -0.56 18.11
CA GLU A 61 -18.69 -1.00 19.34
C GLU A 61 -17.21 -1.36 19.10
N HIS A 62 -16.77 -1.40 17.84
CA HIS A 62 -15.45 -1.91 17.42
C HIS A 62 -14.55 -0.83 16.76
N GLY A 63 -14.69 0.43 17.16
CA GLY A 63 -13.79 1.52 16.75
C GLY A 63 -14.19 2.29 15.49
N GLY A 64 -15.22 1.83 14.77
CA GLY A 64 -15.83 2.50 13.63
C GLY A 64 -15.08 2.32 12.31
N ASP A 65 -15.31 3.27 11.40
CA ASP A 65 -14.78 3.23 10.04
C ASP A 65 -13.57 4.14 9.89
N TRP A 66 -12.70 3.84 8.93
CA TRP A 66 -11.65 4.77 8.54
C TRP A 66 -11.36 4.71 7.04
N THR A 67 -10.87 5.83 6.52
CA THR A 67 -10.40 5.92 5.14
C THR A 67 -9.05 6.61 5.10
N THR A 68 -8.10 6.00 4.39
CA THR A 68 -6.80 6.58 4.10
C THR A 68 -6.67 6.83 2.61
N ARG A 69 -6.46 8.09 2.22
CA ARG A 69 -6.12 8.47 0.86
C ARG A 69 -4.61 8.63 0.72
N ILE A 70 -4.03 7.92 -0.24
CA ILE A 70 -2.63 8.07 -0.62
C ILE A 70 -2.59 8.73 -1.99
N SER A 71 -1.84 9.82 -2.10
CA SER A 71 -1.63 10.54 -3.36
C SER A 71 -0.15 10.70 -3.63
N VAL A 72 0.26 10.52 -4.88
CA VAL A 72 1.65 10.67 -5.33
C VAL A 72 1.67 11.65 -6.49
N THR A 73 2.54 12.65 -6.40
CA THR A 73 2.77 13.64 -7.45
C THR A 73 4.26 13.64 -7.82
N PRO A 74 4.61 13.22 -9.05
CA PRO A 74 5.96 13.35 -9.57
C PRO A 74 6.28 14.82 -9.85
N GLN A 75 7.41 15.30 -9.35
CA GLN A 75 7.83 16.71 -9.47
C GLN A 75 8.83 16.95 -10.61
N SER A 76 9.38 15.90 -11.23
CA SER A 76 10.33 16.02 -12.35
C SER A 76 9.62 16.00 -13.71
N LEU A 77 9.88 17.03 -14.53
CA LEU A 77 9.26 17.23 -15.85
C LEU A 77 9.56 16.15 -16.89
N ASN A 78 10.69 15.44 -16.75
CA ASN A 78 11.16 14.44 -17.72
C ASN A 78 11.11 13.01 -17.16
N ARG A 79 10.32 12.78 -16.10
CA ARG A 79 10.25 11.47 -15.46
C ARG A 79 9.57 10.45 -16.38
N THR A 80 10.18 9.28 -16.52
CA THR A 80 9.60 8.13 -17.22
C THR A 80 9.60 6.86 -16.35
N GLU A 81 10.27 6.91 -15.20
CA GLU A 81 10.47 5.79 -14.31
C GLU A 81 9.18 5.45 -13.53
N PRO A 82 8.79 4.16 -13.47
CA PRO A 82 7.62 3.75 -12.72
C PRO A 82 7.71 4.10 -11.23
N ILE A 83 6.56 4.05 -10.56
CA ILE A 83 6.44 4.21 -9.10
C ILE A 83 5.66 3.03 -8.57
N SER A 84 6.21 2.31 -7.59
CA SER A 84 5.54 1.22 -6.89
C SER A 84 5.13 1.65 -5.49
N LEU A 85 3.85 1.50 -5.17
CA LEU A 85 3.27 1.70 -3.84
C LEU A 85 2.85 0.34 -3.29
N PHE A 86 3.14 0.10 -2.02
CA PHE A 86 2.75 -1.11 -1.31
C PHE A 86 1.95 -0.75 -0.07
N PHE A 87 0.81 -1.41 0.08
CA PHE A 87 0.01 -1.38 1.28
C PHE A 87 -0.09 -2.78 1.85
N TYR A 88 -0.08 -2.92 3.18
CA TYR A 88 -0.20 -4.22 3.81
C TYR A 88 -1.06 -4.19 5.06
N PHE A 89 -1.69 -5.33 5.32
CA PHE A 89 -2.34 -5.66 6.58
C PHE A 89 -1.57 -6.81 7.21
N HIS A 90 -1.38 -6.74 8.53
CA HIS A 90 -0.70 -7.75 9.32
C HIS A 90 -1.54 -8.08 10.54
N HIS A 91 -1.56 -9.35 10.93
CA HIS A 91 -2.14 -9.81 12.18
C HIS A 91 -1.09 -10.61 12.94
N ASP A 92 -1.11 -10.52 14.27
CA ASP A 92 -0.07 -11.12 15.11
C ASP A 92 -0.09 -12.65 15.07
N LEU A 93 -1.24 -13.25 14.74
CA LEU A 93 -1.41 -14.68 14.52
C LEU A 93 -1.82 -14.97 13.06
N PRO A 94 -1.46 -16.15 12.50
CA PRO A 94 -1.99 -16.59 11.21
C PRO A 94 -3.52 -16.49 11.19
N TRP A 95 -4.05 -15.91 10.12
CA TRP A 95 -5.46 -15.68 9.85
C TRP A 95 -6.08 -17.02 9.47
N ILE A 96 -6.25 -17.91 10.45
CA ILE A 96 -7.01 -19.13 10.26
C ILE A 96 -8.48 -18.70 10.22
N ASP A 97 -9.09 -18.73 9.03
CA ASP A 97 -10.47 -18.34 8.76
C ASP A 97 -10.82 -16.84 8.95
N GLU A 98 -9.84 -15.96 9.17
CA GLU A 98 -10.06 -14.52 9.40
C GLU A 98 -10.12 -13.67 8.11
N ILE A 99 -9.58 -14.11 6.96
CA ILE A 99 -9.92 -13.54 5.64
C ILE A 99 -10.89 -14.48 4.97
N SER A 100 -12.12 -14.01 4.74
CA SER A 100 -13.17 -14.80 4.13
C SER A 100 -13.18 -14.69 2.61
N SER A 101 -12.71 -13.57 2.04
CA SER A 101 -12.59 -13.43 0.58
C SER A 101 -11.71 -12.26 0.17
N ILE A 102 -11.08 -12.40 -1.00
CA ILE A 102 -10.47 -11.31 -1.75
C ILE A 102 -11.08 -11.34 -3.15
N SER A 103 -11.65 -10.22 -3.58
CA SER A 103 -12.27 -10.10 -4.89
C SER A 103 -11.82 -8.84 -5.60
N THR A 104 -11.50 -8.99 -6.88
CA THR A 104 -11.26 -7.90 -7.81
C THR A 104 -12.49 -7.76 -8.68
N GLN A 105 -13.38 -6.82 -8.34
CA GLN A 105 -14.56 -6.56 -9.17
C GLN A 105 -14.15 -5.80 -10.45
N SER A 106 -13.09 -5.00 -10.37
CA SER A 106 -12.45 -4.31 -11.48
C SER A 106 -11.00 -3.93 -11.11
N LEU A 107 -10.22 -3.40 -12.06
CA LEU A 107 -8.91 -2.79 -11.77
C LEU A 107 -9.01 -1.66 -10.73
N ASP A 108 -10.18 -1.01 -10.64
CA ASP A 108 -10.41 0.17 -9.81
C ASP A 108 -10.91 -0.18 -8.40
N LEU A 109 -11.26 -1.45 -8.15
CA LEU A 109 -11.82 -1.88 -6.87
C LEU A 109 -11.37 -3.29 -6.48
N LEU A 110 -10.45 -3.35 -5.52
CA LEU A 110 -10.08 -4.56 -4.78
C LEU A 110 -10.81 -4.56 -3.44
N THR A 111 -11.47 -5.66 -3.10
CA THR A 111 -12.19 -5.82 -1.83
C THR A 111 -11.64 -7.03 -1.07
N VAL A 112 -11.34 -6.85 0.21
CA VAL A 112 -10.98 -7.90 1.17
C VAL A 112 -12.04 -7.93 2.25
N ARG A 113 -12.56 -9.10 2.56
CA ARG A 113 -13.42 -9.30 3.73
C ARG A 113 -12.71 -10.14 4.76
N GLY A 114 -12.85 -9.74 6.01
CA GLY A 114 -12.31 -10.50 7.12
C GLY A 114 -13.17 -10.42 8.37
N GLN A 115 -12.75 -11.15 9.39
CA GLN A 115 -13.35 -11.17 10.70
C GLN A 115 -12.27 -11.45 11.75
N THR A 116 -12.30 -10.74 12.88
CA THR A 116 -11.53 -11.13 14.08
C THR A 116 -12.44 -11.15 15.30
N ASN A 117 -11.93 -11.69 16.42
CA ASN A 117 -12.66 -11.64 17.69
C ASN A 117 -12.83 -10.22 18.24
N GLU A 118 -11.92 -9.30 17.90
CA GLU A 118 -11.89 -7.93 18.43
C GLU A 118 -12.61 -6.92 17.54
N LEU A 119 -12.60 -7.13 16.21
CA LEU A 119 -13.17 -6.20 15.23
C LEU A 119 -14.48 -6.70 14.60
N GLU A 120 -14.89 -7.93 14.94
CA GLU A 120 -15.94 -8.66 14.24
C GLU A 120 -15.71 -8.66 12.72
N GLY A 121 -16.78 -8.76 11.93
CA GLY A 121 -16.72 -8.69 10.47
C GLY A 121 -16.32 -7.30 9.99
N PHE A 122 -15.47 -7.26 8.96
CA PHE A 122 -15.06 -6.02 8.33
C PHE A 122 -14.79 -6.19 6.84
N THR A 123 -14.85 -5.07 6.12
CA THR A 123 -14.51 -4.98 4.71
C THR A 123 -13.46 -3.90 4.47
N ILE A 124 -12.37 -4.27 3.80
CA ILE A 124 -11.38 -3.34 3.26
C ILE A 124 -11.62 -3.20 1.76
N LYS A 125 -11.63 -1.96 1.26
CA LYS A 125 -11.72 -1.65 -0.16
C LYS A 125 -10.56 -0.77 -0.57
N ILE A 126 -9.95 -1.08 -1.71
CA ILE A 126 -9.00 -0.19 -2.37
C ILE A 126 -9.65 0.35 -3.62
N LYS A 127 -9.84 1.67 -3.65
CA LYS A 127 -10.52 2.37 -4.73
C LYS A 127 -9.57 3.35 -5.42
N LEU A 128 -9.39 3.20 -6.72
CA LEU A 128 -8.64 4.19 -7.49
C LEU A 128 -9.47 5.45 -7.68
N ASN A 129 -8.85 6.62 -7.45
CA ASN A 129 -9.48 7.92 -7.74
C ASN A 129 -9.01 8.50 -9.08
N THR A 130 -7.92 7.96 -9.61
CA THR A 130 -7.31 8.38 -10.89
C THR A 130 -7.63 7.35 -11.95
N ASN A 131 -8.31 7.77 -13.02
CA ASN A 131 -8.58 6.91 -14.17
C ASN A 131 -7.30 6.80 -15.01
N THR A 132 -6.66 5.63 -14.99
CA THR A 132 -5.42 5.41 -15.76
C THR A 132 -5.29 3.97 -16.23
N ASN A 133 -4.93 3.80 -17.51
CA ASN A 133 -4.56 2.50 -18.08
C ASN A 133 -3.08 2.13 -17.81
N GLN A 134 -2.38 2.98 -17.05
CA GLN A 134 -0.96 2.83 -16.73
C GLN A 134 -0.71 2.11 -15.40
N LEU A 135 -1.73 1.52 -14.78
CA LEU A 135 -1.60 0.84 -13.49
C LEU A 135 -1.42 -0.68 -13.65
N ILE A 136 -0.52 -1.25 -12.85
CA ILE A 136 -0.42 -2.67 -12.58
C ILE A 136 -0.74 -2.88 -11.11
N ALA A 137 -1.68 -3.78 -10.80
CA ALA A 137 -1.96 -4.23 -9.44
C ALA A 137 -1.47 -5.68 -9.24
N ARG A 138 -0.86 -5.95 -8.09
CA ARG A 138 -0.48 -7.29 -7.64
C ARG A 138 -0.83 -7.47 -6.17
N THR A 139 -1.13 -8.70 -5.78
CA THR A 139 -1.41 -9.05 -4.40
C THR A 139 -0.55 -10.23 -3.97
N LEU A 140 -0.23 -10.29 -2.68
CA LEU A 140 0.53 -11.39 -2.08
C LEU A 140 0.00 -11.66 -0.67
N THR A 141 -0.22 -12.93 -0.33
CA THR A 141 -0.40 -13.37 1.05
C THR A 141 0.77 -14.26 1.45
N ASP A 142 1.30 -14.07 2.66
CA ASP A 142 2.36 -14.91 3.21
C ASP A 142 2.34 -14.89 4.75
N VAL A 143 3.20 -15.70 5.37
CA VAL A 143 3.53 -15.64 6.80
C VAL A 143 4.83 -14.88 6.99
N PHE A 144 4.76 -13.69 7.58
CA PHE A 144 5.91 -12.87 7.89
C PHE A 144 6.00 -12.55 9.38
N GLN A 145 7.22 -12.31 9.84
CA GLN A 145 7.45 -11.63 11.11
C GLN A 145 7.39 -10.13 10.84
N LEU A 146 6.63 -9.38 11.64
CA LEU A 146 6.40 -7.95 11.45
C LEU A 146 7.71 -7.16 11.40
N GLU A 147 8.67 -7.50 12.26
CA GLU A 147 9.97 -6.84 12.36
C GLU A 147 10.81 -7.00 11.09
N ARG A 148 10.53 -8.05 10.31
CA ARG A 148 11.24 -8.42 9.09
C ARG A 148 10.41 -8.20 7.83
N ILE A 149 9.29 -7.47 7.91
CA ILE A 149 8.41 -7.22 6.76
C ILE A 149 9.19 -6.63 5.59
N HIS A 150 10.15 -5.74 5.87
CA HIS A 150 10.96 -5.11 4.85
C HIS A 150 11.77 -6.14 4.05
N GLU A 151 12.58 -6.97 4.71
CA GLU A 151 13.42 -7.98 4.04
C GLU A 151 12.57 -9.09 3.43
N ASN A 152 11.48 -9.48 4.09
CA ASN A 152 10.57 -10.49 3.60
C ASN A 152 9.87 -10.05 2.31
N LEU A 153 9.46 -8.78 2.23
CA LEU A 153 8.86 -8.23 1.00
C LEU A 153 9.89 -8.21 -0.13
N LEU A 154 11.12 -7.75 0.13
CA LEU A 154 12.20 -7.73 -0.88
C LEU A 154 12.44 -9.11 -1.48
N ALA A 155 12.44 -10.17 -0.65
CA ALA A 155 12.62 -11.55 -1.11
C ALA A 155 11.46 -12.07 -2.00
N LYS A 156 10.32 -11.37 -2.02
CA LYS A 156 9.15 -11.71 -2.84
C LYS A 156 9.00 -10.84 -4.08
N LEU A 157 9.88 -9.87 -4.27
CA LEU A 157 9.94 -9.09 -5.50
C LEU A 157 10.65 -9.89 -6.59
N VAL A 158 10.04 -9.95 -7.76
CA VAL A 158 10.59 -10.61 -8.95
C VAL A 158 10.72 -9.61 -10.09
N THR A 159 11.75 -9.82 -10.91
CA THR A 159 11.91 -9.14 -12.20
C THR A 159 11.39 -10.08 -13.28
N ASN A 160 10.34 -9.67 -13.99
CA ASN A 160 9.79 -10.48 -15.07
C ASN A 160 10.68 -10.35 -16.32
N SER A 161 11.29 -11.45 -16.77
CA SER A 161 12.18 -11.50 -17.94
C SER A 161 11.48 -11.21 -19.26
N ASN A 162 10.15 -11.37 -19.35
CA ASN A 162 9.36 -11.05 -20.55
C ASN A 162 8.87 -9.59 -20.57
N GLU A 163 8.86 -8.90 -19.42
CA GLU A 163 8.40 -7.50 -19.31
C GLU A 163 9.51 -6.50 -18.97
N GLN A 164 10.74 -6.94 -18.69
CA GLN A 164 12.00 -6.19 -18.54
C GLN A 164 12.01 -4.81 -17.83
N THR A 165 10.94 -4.35 -17.21
CA THR A 165 10.81 -2.96 -16.76
C THR A 165 10.24 -2.80 -15.35
N HIS A 166 9.62 -3.84 -14.79
CA HIS A 166 8.94 -3.75 -13.49
C HIS A 166 9.42 -4.80 -12.48
N VAL A 167 9.68 -4.35 -11.27
CA VAL A 167 9.91 -5.12 -10.04
C VAL A 167 8.55 -5.27 -9.36
N LEU A 168 8.00 -6.49 -9.42
CA LEU A 168 6.63 -6.79 -8.98
C LEU A 168 6.62 -7.88 -7.91
N LEU A 169 5.58 -7.93 -7.09
CA LEU A 169 5.30 -9.06 -6.21
C LEU A 169 5.15 -10.33 -7.06
N ALA A 170 5.83 -11.40 -6.64
CA ALA A 170 5.60 -12.72 -7.19
C ALA A 170 4.13 -13.09 -6.94
N GLU A 171 3.34 -13.21 -8.01
CA GLU A 171 1.97 -13.71 -7.90
C GLU A 171 2.01 -15.06 -7.20
N GLN A 172 1.37 -15.13 -6.04
CA GLN A 172 1.10 -16.38 -5.36
C GLN A 172 -0.40 -16.62 -5.44
N PRO A 173 -0.85 -17.82 -5.87
CA PRO A 173 -2.23 -18.20 -5.62
C PRO A 173 -2.47 -18.11 -4.11
N PHE A 174 -3.68 -17.71 -3.72
CA PHE A 174 -4.08 -17.83 -2.32
C PHE A 174 -3.87 -19.28 -1.90
N LYS A 175 -2.86 -19.53 -1.08
CA LYS A 175 -2.72 -20.81 -0.39
C LYS A 175 -3.75 -20.82 0.74
N ASP A 176 -4.12 -22.01 1.17
CA ASP A 176 -5.09 -22.19 2.24
C ASP A 176 -4.55 -21.67 3.59
N PHE A 177 -5.33 -20.77 4.20
CA PHE A 177 -5.55 -20.45 5.63
C PHE A 177 -4.39 -20.30 6.65
N GLU A 178 -3.12 -20.31 6.24
CA GLU A 178 -2.00 -19.96 7.12
C GLU A 178 -1.25 -18.75 6.60
N HIS A 179 -1.87 -17.56 6.60
CA HIS A 179 -1.21 -16.31 6.26
C HIS A 179 -1.42 -15.32 7.38
N ASN A 180 -0.41 -14.51 7.70
CA ASN A 180 -0.58 -13.43 8.68
C ASN A 180 -0.42 -12.04 8.07
N THR A 181 -0.02 -11.97 6.80
CA THR A 181 0.22 -10.71 6.11
C THR A 181 -0.37 -10.74 4.71
N PHE A 182 -1.05 -9.66 4.34
CA PHE A 182 -1.56 -9.41 3.00
C PHE A 182 -0.95 -8.13 2.45
N PHE A 183 -0.34 -8.22 1.27
CA PHE A 183 0.21 -7.10 0.52
C PHE A 183 -0.60 -6.81 -0.74
N ILE A 184 -0.68 -5.53 -1.05
CA ILE A 184 -1.09 -5.00 -2.34
C ILE A 184 0.05 -4.14 -2.87
N GLN A 185 0.44 -4.37 -4.11
CA GLN A 185 1.30 -3.49 -4.87
C GLN A 185 0.49 -2.80 -5.97
N LEU A 186 0.62 -1.49 -6.05
CA LEU A 186 0.12 -0.64 -7.13
C LEU A 186 1.32 0.02 -7.82
N THR A 187 1.55 -0.33 -9.08
CA THR A 187 2.67 0.20 -9.87
C THR A 187 2.14 1.08 -11.00
N LEU A 188 2.47 2.36 -10.95
CA LEU A 188 2.19 3.31 -12.02
C LEU A 188 3.35 3.27 -13.04
N LYS A 189 3.09 2.73 -14.23
CA LYS A 189 4.10 2.47 -15.27
C LYS A 189 4.74 3.74 -15.85
N GLN A 190 3.92 4.75 -16.12
CA GLN A 190 4.33 5.98 -16.80
C GLN A 190 3.74 7.19 -16.07
N PRO A 191 4.32 7.59 -14.93
CA PRO A 191 3.86 8.76 -14.21
C PRO A 191 4.12 10.04 -15.02
N LEU A 192 3.10 10.90 -15.15
CA LEU A 192 3.23 12.20 -15.79
C LEU A 192 3.61 13.26 -14.76
N ALA A 193 4.49 14.18 -15.17
CA ALA A 193 4.96 15.24 -14.30
C ALA A 193 3.82 16.15 -13.84
N ASN A 194 3.76 16.42 -12.54
CA ASN A 194 2.71 17.20 -11.88
C ASN A 194 1.30 16.61 -12.01
N GLU A 195 1.16 15.38 -12.52
CA GLU A 195 -0.11 14.65 -12.51
C GLU A 195 -0.19 13.81 -11.24
N MET A 196 -1.24 14.04 -10.46
CA MET A 196 -1.47 13.32 -9.22
C MET A 196 -2.11 11.97 -9.49
N PHE A 197 -1.47 10.90 -9.03
CA PHE A 197 -2.09 9.59 -8.88
C PHE A 197 -2.59 9.43 -7.44
N SER A 198 -3.82 8.96 -7.25
CA SER A 198 -4.36 8.72 -5.91
C SER A 198 -5.33 7.54 -5.85
N PHE A 199 -5.35 6.92 -4.66
CA PHE A 199 -6.27 5.85 -4.31
C PHE A 199 -6.66 5.94 -2.83
N ASP A 200 -7.82 5.38 -2.51
CA ASP A 200 -8.36 5.30 -1.17
C ASP A 200 -8.30 3.86 -0.67
N ILE A 201 -7.93 3.69 0.58
CA ILE A 201 -8.08 2.47 1.35
C ILE A 201 -9.17 2.74 2.35
N ILE A 202 -10.27 2.02 2.24
CA ILE A 202 -11.50 2.23 3.00
C ILE A 202 -11.71 0.99 3.85
N TYR A 203 -11.69 1.15 5.17
CA TYR A 203 -12.10 0.13 6.12
C TYR A 203 -13.51 0.43 6.60
N GLN A 204 -14.35 -0.60 6.57
CA GLN A 204 -15.73 -0.55 7.05
C GLN A 204 -15.94 -1.67 8.04
N SER A 205 -16.40 -1.34 9.25
CA SER A 205 -16.85 -2.34 10.22
C SER A 205 -18.24 -2.84 9.82
N ASP A 206 -18.56 -4.11 10.08
CA ASP A 206 -19.93 -4.61 9.95
C ASP A 206 -20.81 -4.17 11.15
N SER A 207 -20.20 -3.66 12.22
CA SER A 207 -20.85 -3.23 13.46
C SER A 207 -21.17 -1.72 13.55
N SER A 208 -20.77 -0.94 12.53
CA SER A 208 -20.91 0.52 12.45
C SER A 208 -22.31 1.00 12.06
#